data_AF-A0A0F9KEJ4-F1
#
_entry.id   AF-A0A0F9KEJ4-F1
#
_cell.length_a   1.000
_cell.length_b   1.000
_cell.length_c   1.000
_cell.angle_alpha   90.00
_cell.angle_beta   90.00
_cell.angle_gamma   90.00
#
_symmetry.space_group_name_H-M   'P 1'
#
loop_
_entity.id
_entity.type
_entity.pdbx_description
1 polymer ?
#
loop_
_entity_poly.entity_id
_entity_poly.type
_entity_poly.pdbx_seq_one_letter_code
_entity_poly.pdbx_strand_id
1 'polypeptide(L)'
;MHATSIDAYQLLHKGAEALARAEWQGMRVDVEYCERAKKKLTYRIEQAEQLFNNSELGQLWQRTYGGKYNPRSDRQLGHILYDKLARKPPRRTESGEGSTDEEALRSLDIPELDHRIKCSKLYKMRDTYLDAFVREQRGGIIHPFFNLHLVKSYRSSSDSPNFQNIPEHDEEAKRICQRAIYPRPGHRFINADFASIEVVVAACYNKDPRLLEYLFDPSSDMHTDMAKFLFMLVSLDKSLPEDAWLRFSAKNAFVFAEFYGSYYEDCAKELALHLQLPSSGRWGKGKGVLLPDGNHISDHMISNGISLYIDFEDHVRKAEKDLWERRFPVYAEWHKQWYKDYEKRGYFDLLTGFRCQGFYKRNESINLPIQGSAFHCLLWTFIRVDEIMQEEKWDSRLVGEVHDDMILDVHPDEQEHVEATIQHVVANELPKAWSWIIAPLRIDIKSGDVDGSLYTIK
;
A
#
# COMPACT_ATOMS: atom_id res chain seq x y z
N MET A 1 -3.87 -19.20 16.38
CA MET A 1 -4.48 -19.43 15.06
C MET A 1 -5.78 -20.19 15.25
N HIS A 2 -6.92 -19.68 14.75
CA HIS A 2 -8.24 -20.30 14.93
C HIS A 2 -8.87 -20.63 13.57
N ALA A 3 -8.42 -21.74 12.97
CA ALA A 3 -9.09 -22.33 11.81
C ALA A 3 -10.41 -22.97 12.26
N THR A 4 -11.51 -22.67 11.57
CA THR A 4 -12.86 -23.21 11.83
C THR A 4 -13.26 -24.28 10.81
N SER A 5 -12.46 -24.50 9.78
CA SER A 5 -12.65 -25.52 8.75
C SER A 5 -11.36 -26.31 8.49
N ILE A 6 -11.49 -27.48 7.86
CA ILE A 6 -10.33 -28.28 7.42
C ILE A 6 -9.56 -27.55 6.31
N ASP A 7 -10.27 -26.88 5.40
CA ASP A 7 -9.67 -26.13 4.30
C ASP A 7 -8.81 -24.97 4.81
N ALA A 8 -9.25 -24.28 5.87
CA ALA A 8 -8.48 -23.23 6.52
C ALA A 8 -7.17 -23.78 7.14
N TYR A 9 -7.26 -24.92 7.81
CA TYR A 9 -6.06 -25.59 8.35
C TYR A 9 -5.10 -26.00 7.22
N GLN A 10 -5.63 -26.63 6.17
CA GLN A 10 -4.84 -27.07 5.02
C GLN A 10 -4.17 -25.90 4.30
N LEU A 11 -4.87 -24.77 4.15
CA LEU A 11 -4.33 -23.56 3.52
C LEU A 11 -3.06 -23.09 4.22
N LEU A 12 -3.06 -22.97 5.55
CA LEU A 12 -1.86 -22.51 6.26
C LEU A 12 -0.79 -23.58 6.38
N HIS A 13 -1.17 -24.86 6.47
CA HIS A 13 -0.21 -25.95 6.50
C HIS A 13 0.56 -26.04 5.18
N LYS A 14 -0.16 -26.19 4.06
CA LYS A 14 0.43 -26.20 2.71
C LYS A 14 1.12 -24.88 2.39
N GLY A 15 0.56 -23.76 2.84
CA GLY A 15 1.16 -22.44 2.70
C GLY A 15 2.53 -22.35 3.36
N ALA A 16 2.67 -22.88 4.58
CA ALA A 16 3.96 -22.92 5.26
C ALA A 16 4.98 -23.79 4.52
N GLU A 17 4.56 -24.92 3.92
CA GLU A 17 5.44 -25.76 3.10
C GLU A 17 5.89 -25.06 1.82
N ALA A 18 4.97 -24.41 1.11
CA ALA A 18 5.26 -23.68 -0.13
C ALA A 18 6.17 -22.48 0.14
N LEU A 19 5.88 -21.70 1.20
CA LEU A 19 6.73 -20.58 1.60
C LEU A 19 8.11 -21.07 2.05
N ALA A 20 8.22 -22.15 2.81
CA ALA A 20 9.52 -22.73 3.18
C ALA A 20 10.36 -23.15 1.97
N ARG A 21 9.72 -23.63 0.88
CA ARG A 21 10.40 -23.87 -0.39
C ARG A 21 10.89 -22.58 -1.04
N ALA A 22 10.10 -21.51 -1.02
CA ALA A 22 10.50 -20.21 -1.53
C ALA A 22 11.65 -19.59 -0.73
N GLU A 23 11.59 -19.68 0.60
CA GLU A 23 12.67 -19.32 1.52
C GLU A 23 13.97 -20.04 1.14
N TRP A 24 13.90 -21.35 0.88
CA TRP A 24 15.05 -22.15 0.47
C TRP A 24 15.67 -21.68 -0.85
N GLN A 25 14.86 -21.20 -1.81
CA GLN A 25 15.39 -20.68 -3.07
C GLN A 25 16.22 -19.40 -2.86
N GLY A 26 15.70 -18.49 -2.04
CA GLY A 26 16.32 -17.20 -1.75
C GLY A 26 16.48 -16.31 -2.99
N MET A 27 17.12 -15.16 -2.79
CA MET A 27 17.37 -14.15 -3.83
C MET A 27 18.80 -13.65 -3.74
N ARG A 28 19.46 -13.45 -4.88
CA ARG A 28 20.83 -12.93 -4.89
C ARG A 28 20.85 -11.47 -4.46
N VAL A 29 21.91 -11.06 -3.79
CA VAL A 29 22.12 -9.69 -3.36
C VAL A 29 23.53 -9.20 -3.70
N ASP A 30 23.63 -8.02 -4.29
CA ASP A 30 24.90 -7.34 -4.56
C ASP A 30 25.39 -6.65 -3.29
N VAL A 31 26.15 -7.40 -2.48
CA VAL A 31 26.71 -6.95 -1.20
C VAL A 31 27.64 -5.76 -1.40
N GLU A 32 28.43 -5.74 -2.47
CA GLU A 32 29.35 -4.62 -2.73
C GLU A 32 28.59 -3.35 -3.09
N TYR A 33 27.53 -3.46 -3.88
CA TYR A 33 26.63 -2.35 -4.17
C TYR A 33 26.00 -1.82 -2.88
N CYS A 34 25.48 -2.70 -2.02
CA CYS A 34 24.92 -2.31 -0.72
C CYS A 34 25.93 -1.49 0.09
N GLU A 35 27.17 -1.96 0.23
CA GLU A 35 28.21 -1.25 0.98
C GLU A 35 28.60 0.10 0.36
N ARG A 36 28.71 0.17 -0.98
CA ARG A 36 28.94 1.44 -1.69
C ARG A 36 27.78 2.41 -1.52
N ALA A 37 26.53 1.92 -1.62
CA ALA A 37 25.33 2.72 -1.47
C ALA A 37 25.18 3.24 -0.02
N LYS A 38 25.45 2.39 0.98
CA LYS A 38 25.48 2.77 2.40
C LYS A 38 26.47 3.91 2.66
N LYS A 39 27.69 3.84 2.11
CA LYS A 39 28.68 4.94 2.23
C LYS A 39 28.16 6.26 1.63
N LYS A 40 27.56 6.21 0.45
CA LYS A 40 26.95 7.40 -0.19
C LYS A 40 25.80 7.98 0.64
N LEU A 41 24.94 7.12 1.18
CA LEU A 41 23.83 7.53 2.03
C LEU A 41 24.33 8.16 3.33
N THR A 42 25.40 7.64 3.96
CA THR A 42 26.01 8.26 5.14
C THR A 42 26.45 9.70 4.87
N TYR A 43 27.13 9.97 3.76
CA TYR A 43 27.51 11.34 3.39
C TYR A 43 26.29 12.26 3.20
N ARG A 44 25.23 11.76 2.54
CA ARG A 44 23.98 12.52 2.35
C ARG A 44 23.24 12.78 3.66
N ILE A 45 23.29 11.82 4.58
CA ILE A 45 22.72 11.93 5.93
C ILE A 45 23.44 13.04 6.69
N GLU A 46 24.77 13.04 6.70
CA GLU A 46 25.57 14.07 7.38
C GLU A 46 25.23 15.48 6.86
N GLN A 47 25.11 15.65 5.54
CA GLN A 47 24.70 16.92 4.94
C GLN A 47 23.28 17.33 5.36
N ALA A 48 22.31 16.40 5.30
CA ALA A 48 20.92 16.71 5.64
C ALA A 48 20.76 16.99 7.15
N GLU A 49 21.47 16.26 8.01
CA GLU A 49 21.55 16.54 9.44
C GLU A 49 22.16 17.91 9.70
N GLN A 50 23.25 18.29 9.02
CA GLN A 50 23.86 19.60 9.18
C GLN A 50 22.90 20.73 8.78
N LEU A 51 22.20 20.59 7.65
CA LEU A 51 21.18 21.57 7.22
C LEU A 51 20.07 21.71 8.27
N PHE A 52 19.55 20.60 8.77
CA PHE A 52 18.54 20.63 9.83
C PHE A 52 19.08 21.22 11.14
N ASN A 53 20.26 20.80 11.58
CA ASN A 53 20.88 21.24 12.83
C ASN A 53 21.19 22.74 12.83
N ASN A 54 21.52 23.31 11.67
CA ASN A 54 21.80 24.73 11.53
C ASN A 54 20.55 25.60 11.52
N SER A 55 19.35 25.00 11.33
CA SER A 55 18.08 25.71 11.39
C SER A 55 17.69 26.13 12.81
N GLU A 56 16.74 27.07 12.95
CA GLU A 56 16.28 27.54 14.27
C GLU A 56 15.70 26.39 15.11
N LEU A 57 14.91 25.51 14.47
CA LEU A 57 14.32 24.34 15.11
C LEU A 57 15.41 23.34 15.55
N GLY A 58 16.39 23.07 14.70
CA GLY A 58 17.52 22.19 15.01
C GLY A 58 18.34 22.71 16.19
N GLN A 59 18.68 24.00 16.19
CA GLN A 59 19.40 24.64 17.29
C GLN A 59 18.59 24.66 18.59
N LEU A 60 17.27 24.85 18.53
CA LEU A 60 16.40 24.73 19.70
C LEU A 60 16.41 23.31 20.27
N TRP A 61 16.32 22.30 19.42
CA TRP A 61 16.39 20.89 19.83
C TRP A 61 17.74 20.59 20.50
N GLN A 62 18.85 20.96 19.87
CA GLN A 62 20.19 20.79 20.43
C GLN A 62 20.36 21.49 21.78
N ARG A 63 19.90 22.75 21.92
CA ARG A 63 19.96 23.48 23.21
C ARG A 63 19.12 22.81 24.29
N THR A 64 17.97 22.24 23.92
CA THR A 64 17.05 21.61 24.89
C THR A 64 17.60 20.31 25.47
N TYR A 65 18.29 19.50 24.65
CA TYR A 65 18.79 18.18 25.07
C TYR A 65 20.29 18.14 25.35
N GLY A 66 21.06 19.13 24.91
CA GLY A 66 22.50 19.22 25.11
C GLY A 66 23.22 17.93 24.70
N GLY A 67 24.04 17.38 25.60
CA GLY A 67 24.76 16.11 25.37
C GLY A 67 23.87 14.87 25.18
N LYS A 68 22.54 14.98 25.36
CA LYS A 68 21.57 13.90 25.09
C LYS A 68 20.85 14.08 23.75
N TYR A 69 21.25 15.06 22.94
CA TYR A 69 20.67 15.30 21.62
C TYR A 69 20.78 14.04 20.74
N ASN A 70 19.65 13.61 20.18
CA ASN A 70 19.62 12.51 19.22
C ASN A 70 18.75 12.88 18.02
N PRO A 71 19.33 13.18 16.83
CA PRO A 71 18.58 13.58 15.64
C PRO A 71 17.58 12.51 15.14
N ARG A 72 17.77 11.25 15.55
CA ARG A 72 16.91 10.12 15.19
C ARG A 72 15.75 9.91 16.14
N SER A 73 15.66 10.67 17.24
CA SER A 73 14.63 10.44 18.24
C SER A 73 13.34 11.19 17.90
N ASP A 74 12.37 10.45 17.38
CA ASP A 74 11.01 10.94 17.14
C ASP A 74 10.36 11.49 18.42
N ARG A 75 10.58 10.82 19.56
CA ARG A 75 10.12 11.30 20.88
C ARG A 75 10.73 12.66 21.25
N GLN A 76 12.02 12.87 20.99
CA GLN A 76 12.62 14.17 21.28
C GLN A 76 12.06 15.25 20.34
N LEU A 77 11.93 14.95 19.04
CA LEU A 77 11.32 15.85 18.07
C LEU A 77 9.88 16.23 18.48
N GLY A 78 9.07 15.24 18.87
CA GLY A 78 7.70 15.46 19.35
C GLY A 78 7.64 16.39 20.56
N HIS A 79 8.50 16.21 21.56
CA HIS A 79 8.59 17.13 22.71
C HIS A 79 8.98 18.57 22.29
N ILE A 80 9.89 18.74 21.32
CA ILE A 80 10.24 20.07 20.81
C ILE A 80 9.05 20.71 20.09
N LEU A 81 8.38 19.98 19.22
CA LEU A 81 7.27 20.52 18.42
C LEU A 81 6.04 20.82 19.27
N TYR A 82 5.62 19.86 20.08
CA TYR A 82 4.31 19.90 20.72
C TYR A 82 4.33 20.51 22.11
N ASP A 83 5.43 20.34 22.87
CA ASP A 83 5.51 20.85 24.23
C ASP A 83 6.30 22.17 24.29
N LYS A 84 7.43 22.28 23.59
CA LYS A 84 8.25 23.51 23.61
C LYS A 84 7.74 24.60 22.68
N LEU A 85 7.38 24.25 21.44
CA LEU A 85 6.81 25.18 20.47
C LEU A 85 5.28 25.28 20.55
N ALA A 86 4.66 24.50 21.45
CA ALA A 86 3.22 24.48 21.67
C ALA A 86 2.40 24.28 20.37
N ARG A 87 2.95 23.54 19.39
CA ARG A 87 2.21 23.18 18.18
C ARG A 87 1.14 22.14 18.52
N LYS A 88 0.00 22.23 17.85
CA LYS A 88 -1.05 21.22 18.00
C LYS A 88 -0.69 20.02 17.12
N PRO A 89 -0.59 18.80 17.69
CA PRO A 89 -0.34 17.62 16.88
C PRO A 89 -1.56 17.35 15.97
N PRO A 90 -1.34 17.10 14.66
CA PRO A 90 -2.41 16.80 13.72
C PRO A 90 -3.07 15.45 14.03
N ARG A 91 -2.24 14.48 14.43
CA ARG A 91 -2.65 13.14 14.86
C ARG A 91 -1.84 12.72 16.08
N ARG A 92 -2.38 11.78 16.83
CA ARG A 92 -1.71 11.16 17.98
C ARG A 92 -1.48 9.68 17.73
N THR A 93 -0.37 9.17 18.27
CA THR A 93 -0.04 7.75 18.27
C THR A 93 -0.93 6.98 19.24
N GLU A 94 -0.86 5.65 19.23
CA GLU A 94 -1.61 4.81 20.18
C GLU A 94 -1.19 5.05 21.64
N SER A 95 0.07 5.45 21.87
CA SER A 95 0.56 5.87 23.19
C SER A 95 0.04 7.25 23.62
N GLY A 96 -0.71 7.94 22.76
CA GLY A 96 -1.26 9.28 23.01
C GLY A 96 -0.28 10.42 22.73
N GLU A 97 0.96 10.13 22.32
CA GLU A 97 1.95 11.14 21.94
C GLU A 97 1.59 11.79 20.59
N GLY A 98 2.04 13.02 20.35
CA GLY A 98 1.85 13.64 19.02
C GLY A 98 2.67 12.91 17.96
N SER A 99 2.06 12.58 16.82
CA SER A 99 2.77 11.86 15.76
C SER A 99 3.87 12.71 15.13
N THR A 100 5.00 12.12 14.79
CA THR A 100 6.08 12.75 14.00
C THR A 100 6.36 11.98 12.71
N ASP A 101 5.34 11.29 12.18
CA ASP A 101 5.39 10.70 10.84
C ASP A 101 5.46 11.80 9.74
N GLU A 102 5.78 11.41 8.51
CA GLU A 102 5.98 12.36 7.41
C GLU A 102 4.75 13.25 7.17
N GLU A 103 3.55 12.67 7.16
CA GLU A 103 2.29 13.38 6.93
C GLU A 103 2.02 14.39 8.07
N ALA A 104 2.19 13.96 9.32
CA ALA A 104 2.04 14.81 10.49
C ALA A 104 3.03 15.97 10.47
N LEU A 105 4.31 15.72 10.17
CA LEU A 105 5.32 16.77 10.11
C LEU A 105 5.06 17.77 8.97
N ARG A 106 4.62 17.30 7.79
CA ARG A 106 4.26 18.18 6.67
C ARG A 106 3.08 19.08 6.99
N SER A 107 2.10 18.58 7.72
CA SER A 107 0.90 19.36 8.10
C SER A 107 1.19 20.52 9.08
N LEU A 108 2.36 20.55 9.72
CA LEU A 108 2.75 21.64 10.63
C LEU A 108 3.22 22.91 9.91
N ASP A 109 3.47 22.84 8.60
CA ASP A 109 3.91 23.96 7.76
C ASP A 109 5.18 24.65 8.31
N ILE A 110 6.16 23.84 8.72
CA ILE A 110 7.46 24.30 9.22
C ILE A 110 8.53 23.85 8.20
N PRO A 111 9.10 24.77 7.39
CA PRO A 111 10.02 24.42 6.30
C PRO A 111 11.25 23.62 6.75
N GLU A 112 11.73 23.86 7.97
CA GLU A 112 12.87 23.13 8.55
C GLU A 112 12.61 21.62 8.66
N LEU A 113 11.36 21.20 8.80
CA LEU A 113 10.99 19.78 8.94
C LEU A 113 11.26 18.98 7.67
N ASP A 114 11.30 19.61 6.49
CA ASP A 114 11.61 18.90 5.25
C ASP A 114 13.01 18.28 5.27
N HIS A 115 13.99 18.96 5.87
CA HIS A 115 15.33 18.41 6.05
C HIS A 115 15.31 17.20 6.99
N ARG A 116 14.51 17.24 8.06
CA ARG A 116 14.36 16.12 9.00
C ARG A 116 13.62 14.93 8.41
N ILE A 117 12.59 15.17 7.60
CA ILE A 117 11.89 14.12 6.83
C ILE A 117 12.88 13.44 5.89
N LYS A 118 13.68 14.23 5.16
CA LYS A 118 14.74 13.72 4.28
C LYS A 118 15.74 12.85 5.05
N CYS A 119 16.20 13.27 6.24
CA CYS A 119 17.07 12.45 7.08
C CYS A 119 16.42 11.10 7.41
N SER A 120 15.14 11.09 7.85
CA SER A 120 14.40 9.86 8.15
C SER A 120 14.39 8.87 6.99
N LYS A 121 14.10 9.35 5.79
CA LYS A 121 14.10 8.51 4.58
C LYS A 121 15.48 7.89 4.32
N LEU A 122 16.54 8.70 4.44
CA LEU A 122 17.91 8.23 4.24
C LEU A 122 18.35 7.21 5.29
N TYR A 123 17.99 7.40 6.57
CA TYR A 123 18.25 6.40 7.61
C TYR A 123 17.55 5.09 7.28
N LYS A 124 16.27 5.13 6.90
CA LYS A 124 15.50 3.92 6.59
C LYS A 124 16.13 3.15 5.42
N MET A 125 16.51 3.86 4.35
CA MET A 125 17.28 3.30 3.23
C MET A 125 18.55 2.59 3.67
N ARG A 126 19.38 3.26 4.47
CA ARG A 126 20.69 2.73 4.87
C ARG A 126 20.58 1.62 5.92
N ASP A 127 19.85 1.87 6.99
CA ASP A 127 19.85 1.08 8.23
C ASP A 127 18.80 -0.04 8.20
N THR A 128 17.62 0.22 7.64
CA THR A 128 16.52 -0.77 7.64
C THR A 128 16.65 -1.73 6.47
N TYR A 129 17.01 -1.24 5.28
CA TYR A 129 17.03 -2.07 4.07
C TYR A 129 18.43 -2.57 3.73
N LEU A 130 19.34 -1.68 3.32
CA LEU A 130 20.66 -2.11 2.83
C LEU A 130 21.48 -2.82 3.90
N ASP A 131 21.46 -2.34 5.14
CA ASP A 131 22.18 -3.00 6.25
C ASP A 131 21.59 -4.37 6.59
N ALA A 132 20.26 -4.52 6.53
CA ALA A 132 19.62 -5.82 6.70
C ALA A 132 20.04 -6.79 5.60
N PHE A 133 20.09 -6.36 4.34
CA PHE A 133 20.56 -7.21 3.23
C PHE A 133 21.99 -7.71 3.44
N VAL A 134 22.89 -6.84 3.89
CA VAL A 134 24.29 -7.21 4.16
C VAL A 134 24.41 -8.15 5.36
N ARG A 135 23.62 -7.92 6.41
CA ARG A 135 23.67 -8.70 7.65
C ARG A 135 23.08 -10.11 7.48
N GLU A 136 21.93 -10.20 6.82
CA GLU A 136 21.15 -11.44 6.71
C GLU A 136 21.63 -12.35 5.57
N GLN A 137 22.35 -11.84 4.57
CA GLN A 137 22.81 -12.67 3.46
C GLN A 137 23.78 -13.79 3.89
N ARG A 138 23.76 -14.88 3.13
CA ARG A 138 24.72 -15.99 3.20
C ARG A 138 25.22 -16.27 1.79
N GLY A 139 26.51 -16.05 1.55
CA GLY A 139 27.12 -16.30 0.24
C GLY A 139 26.57 -15.42 -0.89
N GLY A 140 26.08 -14.22 -0.57
CA GLY A 140 25.44 -13.32 -1.52
C GLY A 140 23.98 -13.65 -1.83
N ILE A 141 23.32 -14.47 -1.00
CA ILE A 141 21.90 -14.82 -1.11
C ILE A 141 21.18 -14.45 0.18
N ILE A 142 20.02 -13.79 0.08
CA ILE A 142 19.10 -13.56 1.20
C ILE A 142 17.95 -14.56 1.16
N HIS A 143 17.51 -15.01 2.33
CA HIS A 143 16.42 -15.97 2.52
C HIS A 143 15.39 -15.37 3.48
N PRO A 144 14.54 -14.42 3.02
CA PRO A 144 13.51 -13.82 3.88
C PRO A 144 12.61 -14.91 4.45
N PHE A 145 12.27 -14.84 5.73
CA PHE A 145 11.37 -15.78 6.40
C PHE A 145 9.93 -15.26 6.35
N PHE A 146 8.97 -16.08 5.94
CA PHE A 146 7.56 -15.71 5.75
C PHE A 146 6.66 -16.39 6.81
N ASN A 147 6.30 -15.65 7.84
CA ASN A 147 5.50 -16.15 8.95
C ASN A 147 4.00 -16.10 8.63
N LEU A 148 3.30 -17.23 8.75
CA LEU A 148 1.83 -17.30 8.63
C LEU A 148 1.06 -17.26 9.97
N HIS A 149 1.76 -17.23 11.11
CA HIS A 149 1.15 -17.49 12.42
C HIS A 149 1.21 -16.30 13.40
N LEU A 150 1.80 -15.17 13.00
CA LEU A 150 2.01 -14.01 13.87
C LEU A 150 0.86 -13.00 13.80
N VAL A 151 0.36 -12.70 12.61
CA VAL A 151 -0.58 -11.60 12.40
C VAL A 151 -2.02 -12.05 12.70
N LYS A 152 -2.76 -11.24 13.48
CA LYS A 152 -4.15 -11.53 13.86
C LYS A 152 -5.13 -11.56 12.67
N SER A 153 -4.75 -10.95 11.55
CA SER A 153 -5.51 -10.94 10.31
C SER A 153 -5.31 -12.20 9.46
N TYR A 154 -4.45 -13.11 9.90
CA TYR A 154 -4.01 -14.29 9.14
C TYR A 154 -3.29 -13.95 7.82
N ARG A 155 -2.82 -12.70 7.68
CA ARG A 155 -1.83 -12.34 6.67
C ARG A 155 -0.45 -12.88 7.03
N SER A 156 0.40 -13.07 6.04
CA SER A 156 1.82 -13.31 6.27
C SER A 156 2.52 -12.07 6.85
N SER A 157 3.67 -12.30 7.47
CA SER A 157 4.63 -11.26 7.78
C SER A 157 6.05 -11.73 7.46
N SER A 158 6.89 -10.85 6.94
CA SER A 158 8.28 -11.19 6.61
C SER A 158 9.30 -10.68 7.65
N ASP A 159 10.35 -11.47 7.92
CA ASP A 159 11.53 -11.05 8.68
C ASP A 159 12.83 -11.68 8.15
N SER A 160 13.98 -11.21 8.67
CA SER A 160 15.31 -11.79 8.42
C SER A 160 15.76 -11.94 6.94
N PRO A 161 15.66 -10.91 6.07
CA PRO A 161 15.18 -9.54 6.30
C PRO A 161 13.68 -9.40 5.99
N ASN A 162 13.04 -8.34 6.51
CA ASN A 162 11.64 -8.05 6.16
C ASN A 162 11.53 -7.60 4.70
N PHE A 163 11.19 -8.53 3.83
CA PHE A 163 11.11 -8.36 2.38
C PHE A 163 9.83 -7.63 1.95
N GLN A 164 8.75 -7.82 2.71
CA GLN A 164 7.46 -7.15 2.46
C GLN A 164 7.55 -5.62 2.62
N ASN A 165 8.53 -5.10 3.36
CA ASN A 165 8.67 -3.67 3.62
C ASN A 165 9.61 -2.95 2.62
N ILE A 166 10.11 -3.64 1.60
CA ILE A 166 10.98 -3.02 0.59
C ILE A 166 10.23 -1.84 -0.07
N PRO A 167 10.87 -0.67 -0.27
CA PRO A 167 10.18 0.50 -0.81
C PRO A 167 9.61 0.28 -2.20
N GLU A 168 8.36 0.69 -2.41
CA GLU A 168 7.65 0.59 -3.69
C GLU A 168 7.16 1.94 -4.25
N HIS A 169 6.79 2.90 -3.39
CA HIS A 169 6.23 4.19 -3.84
C HIS A 169 7.24 5.34 -3.92
N ASP A 170 8.27 5.34 -3.07
CA ASP A 170 9.31 6.36 -3.10
C ASP A 170 10.38 5.97 -4.13
N GLU A 171 10.37 6.60 -5.30
CA GLU A 171 11.25 6.24 -6.42
C GLU A 171 12.75 6.24 -6.09
N GLU A 172 13.19 7.15 -5.21
CA GLU A 172 14.59 7.16 -4.79
C GLU A 172 14.90 5.93 -3.93
N ALA A 173 14.06 5.65 -2.94
CA ALA A 173 14.22 4.51 -2.05
C ALA A 173 14.07 3.18 -2.79
N LYS A 174 13.08 3.08 -3.68
CA LYS A 174 12.82 1.94 -4.57
C LYS A 174 14.06 1.64 -5.40
N ARG A 175 14.56 2.64 -6.13
CA ARG A 175 15.76 2.52 -6.97
C ARG A 175 16.99 2.11 -6.16
N ILE A 176 17.20 2.65 -4.96
CA ILE A 176 18.39 2.33 -4.17
C ILE A 176 18.30 0.92 -3.57
N CYS A 177 17.14 0.51 -3.07
CA CYS A 177 17.00 -0.76 -2.35
C CYS A 177 16.81 -1.93 -3.33
N GLN A 178 15.91 -1.82 -4.30
CA GLN A 178 15.59 -2.91 -5.22
C GLN A 178 16.73 -3.22 -6.21
N ARG A 179 17.64 -2.25 -6.47
CA ARG A 179 18.85 -2.48 -7.28
C ARG A 179 19.88 -3.42 -6.64
N ALA A 180 19.73 -3.71 -5.35
CA ALA A 180 20.60 -4.64 -4.66
C ALA A 180 20.21 -6.11 -4.90
N ILE A 181 18.97 -6.39 -5.29
CA ILE A 181 18.41 -7.76 -5.30
C ILE A 181 18.33 -8.25 -6.75
N TYR A 182 18.82 -9.45 -7.02
CA TYR A 182 18.93 -10.05 -8.35
C TYR A 182 18.36 -11.47 -8.37
N PRO A 183 17.84 -11.91 -9.53
CA PRO A 183 17.49 -13.30 -9.76
C PRO A 183 18.76 -14.14 -9.92
N ARG A 184 18.60 -15.45 -10.04
CA ARG A 184 19.65 -16.39 -10.47
C ARG A 184 20.25 -15.95 -11.82
N PRO A 185 21.53 -16.27 -12.08
CA PRO A 185 22.16 -15.96 -13.35
C PRO A 185 21.36 -16.53 -14.53
N GLY A 186 21.11 -15.71 -15.55
CA GLY A 186 20.33 -16.08 -16.75
C GLY A 186 18.81 -16.02 -16.55
N HIS A 187 18.32 -15.66 -15.36
CA HIS A 187 16.90 -15.56 -15.04
C HIS A 187 16.46 -14.10 -14.93
N ARG A 188 15.16 -13.87 -14.81
CA ARG A 188 14.55 -12.56 -14.54
C ARG A 188 13.56 -12.65 -13.39
N PHE A 189 13.25 -11.52 -12.77
CA PHE A 189 12.12 -11.46 -11.85
C PHE A 189 10.81 -11.25 -12.60
N ILE A 190 9.77 -11.95 -12.15
CA ILE A 190 8.37 -11.68 -12.48
C ILE A 190 7.63 -11.33 -11.19
N ASN A 191 6.81 -10.30 -11.25
CA ASN A 191 5.88 -9.89 -10.20
C ASN A 191 4.46 -10.12 -10.72
N ALA A 192 3.67 -10.88 -9.98
CA ALA A 192 2.28 -11.17 -10.29
C ALA A 192 1.39 -10.59 -9.19
N ASP A 193 0.70 -9.50 -9.49
CA ASP A 193 -0.08 -8.65 -8.58
C ASP A 193 -1.59 -8.85 -8.83
N PHE A 194 -2.33 -9.14 -7.78
CA PHE A 194 -3.78 -9.24 -7.86
C PHE A 194 -4.44 -7.87 -8.10
N ALA A 195 -5.05 -7.69 -9.26
CA ALA A 195 -5.71 -6.44 -9.61
C ALA A 195 -6.94 -6.17 -8.73
N SER A 196 -6.79 -5.30 -7.72
CA SER A 196 -7.87 -4.84 -6.82
C SER A 196 -8.63 -5.97 -6.10
N ILE A 197 -7.92 -7.03 -5.69
CA ILE A 197 -8.52 -8.20 -5.01
C ILE A 197 -9.35 -7.81 -3.79
N GLU A 198 -8.94 -6.81 -3.02
CA GLU A 198 -9.69 -6.37 -1.84
C GLU A 198 -11.09 -5.85 -2.21
N VAL A 199 -11.25 -5.19 -3.36
CA VAL A 199 -12.55 -4.75 -3.86
C VAL A 199 -13.42 -5.95 -4.26
N VAL A 200 -12.82 -6.95 -4.91
CA VAL A 200 -13.51 -8.19 -5.30
C VAL A 200 -13.98 -8.95 -4.06
N VAL A 201 -13.10 -9.11 -3.08
CA VAL A 201 -13.40 -9.78 -1.82
C VAL A 201 -14.47 -9.01 -1.05
N ALA A 202 -14.40 -7.69 -0.98
CA ALA A 202 -15.45 -6.87 -0.37
C ALA A 202 -16.81 -7.16 -1.03
N ALA A 203 -16.88 -7.18 -2.37
CA ALA A 203 -18.10 -7.53 -3.10
C ALA A 203 -18.60 -8.94 -2.79
N CYS A 204 -17.71 -9.90 -2.52
CA CYS A 204 -18.10 -11.25 -2.10
C CYS A 204 -18.76 -11.28 -0.70
N TYR A 205 -18.32 -10.42 0.22
CA TYR A 205 -18.93 -10.25 1.53
C TYR A 205 -20.29 -9.54 1.47
N ASN A 206 -20.34 -8.40 0.77
CA ASN A 206 -21.50 -7.51 0.82
C ASN A 206 -22.54 -7.78 -0.29
N LYS A 207 -22.12 -8.33 -1.43
CA LYS A 207 -22.95 -8.63 -2.61
C LYS A 207 -23.73 -7.44 -3.14
N ASP A 208 -23.15 -6.24 -3.05
CA ASP A 208 -23.76 -5.02 -3.55
C ASP A 208 -23.88 -5.07 -5.08
N PRO A 209 -25.09 -4.91 -5.63
CA PRO A 209 -25.35 -5.14 -7.05
C PRO A 209 -24.59 -4.16 -7.94
N ARG A 210 -24.42 -2.90 -7.51
CA ARG A 210 -23.73 -1.90 -8.30
C ARG A 210 -22.23 -2.12 -8.27
N LEU A 211 -21.68 -2.56 -7.13
CA LEU A 211 -20.28 -2.93 -7.02
C LEU A 211 -19.97 -4.15 -7.91
N LEU A 212 -20.84 -5.16 -7.91
CA LEU A 212 -20.72 -6.32 -8.79
C LEU A 212 -20.78 -5.93 -10.26
N GLU A 213 -21.71 -5.03 -10.65
CA GLU A 213 -21.76 -4.49 -12.02
C GLU A 213 -20.41 -3.91 -12.45
N TYR A 214 -19.76 -3.11 -11.57
CA TYR A 214 -18.44 -2.56 -11.86
C TYR A 214 -17.34 -3.62 -12.05
N LEU A 215 -17.43 -4.75 -11.34
CA LEU A 215 -16.45 -5.84 -11.43
C LEU A 215 -16.67 -6.72 -12.67
N PHE A 216 -17.92 -6.89 -13.09
CA PHE A 216 -18.29 -7.75 -14.22
C PHE A 216 -18.19 -7.06 -15.57
N ASP A 217 -18.38 -5.74 -15.63
CA ASP A 217 -18.30 -4.97 -16.88
C ASP A 217 -16.92 -4.28 -17.00
N PRO A 218 -16.00 -4.77 -17.87
CA PRO A 218 -14.70 -4.15 -18.07
C PRO A 218 -14.75 -2.73 -18.66
N SER A 219 -15.89 -2.32 -19.23
CA SER A 219 -16.09 -0.98 -19.78
C SER A 219 -16.47 0.05 -18.70
N SER A 220 -16.91 -0.43 -17.54
CA SER A 220 -17.29 0.41 -16.40
C SER A 220 -16.06 0.77 -15.54
N ASP A 221 -16.11 1.94 -14.88
CA ASP A 221 -14.98 2.44 -14.10
C ASP A 221 -15.46 3.33 -12.96
N MET A 222 -15.59 2.77 -11.75
CA MET A 222 -16.08 3.50 -10.59
C MET A 222 -15.21 4.71 -10.24
N HIS A 223 -13.89 4.62 -10.48
CA HIS A 223 -12.96 5.70 -10.18
C HIS A 223 -13.15 6.87 -11.14
N THR A 224 -13.38 6.58 -12.43
CA THR A 224 -13.74 7.61 -13.41
C THR A 224 -15.09 8.25 -13.07
N ASP A 225 -16.10 7.48 -12.68
CA ASP A 225 -17.40 8.02 -12.30
C ASP A 225 -17.30 8.92 -11.06
N MET A 226 -16.50 8.52 -10.07
CA MET A 226 -16.26 9.34 -8.89
C MET A 226 -15.41 10.57 -9.19
N ALA A 227 -14.41 10.48 -10.07
CA ALA A 227 -13.64 11.64 -10.53
C ALA A 227 -14.54 12.67 -11.20
N LYS A 228 -15.46 12.24 -12.07
CA LYS A 228 -16.44 13.13 -12.70
C LYS A 228 -17.33 13.83 -11.68
N PHE A 229 -17.79 13.11 -10.65
CA PHE A 229 -18.58 13.71 -9.57
C PHE A 229 -17.74 14.72 -8.77
N LEU A 230 -16.62 14.27 -8.20
CA LEU A 230 -15.77 15.04 -7.30
C LEU A 230 -15.27 16.32 -7.97
N PHE A 231 -14.89 16.22 -9.24
CA PHE A 231 -14.32 17.33 -9.99
C PHE A 231 -15.30 18.04 -10.92
N MET A 232 -16.59 17.71 -10.83
CA MET A 232 -17.66 18.32 -11.62
C MET A 232 -17.38 18.30 -13.13
N LEU A 233 -16.86 17.18 -13.62
CA LEU A 233 -16.48 16.99 -15.03
C LEU A 233 -17.59 16.28 -15.80
N VAL A 234 -17.82 16.70 -17.04
CA VAL A 234 -18.78 16.05 -17.95
C VAL A 234 -18.20 14.76 -18.52
N SER A 235 -16.91 14.76 -18.84
CA SER A 235 -16.18 13.65 -19.42
C SER A 235 -14.77 13.55 -18.85
N LEU A 236 -14.13 12.38 -19.01
CA LEU A 236 -12.75 12.13 -18.60
C LEU A 236 -12.17 11.08 -19.56
N ASP A 237 -11.08 11.43 -20.24
CA ASP A 237 -10.34 10.56 -21.17
C ASP A 237 -9.03 10.08 -20.53
N LYS A 238 -8.98 8.78 -20.20
CA LYS A 238 -7.83 8.17 -19.53
C LYS A 238 -6.54 8.19 -20.37
N SER A 239 -6.62 8.48 -21.67
CA SER A 239 -5.44 8.62 -22.52
C SER A 239 -4.72 9.96 -22.33
N LEU A 240 -5.39 10.96 -21.76
CA LEU A 240 -4.81 12.25 -21.46
C LEU A 240 -4.16 12.22 -20.06
N PRO A 241 -2.89 12.64 -19.91
CA PRO A 241 -2.18 12.62 -18.62
C PRO A 241 -2.91 13.36 -17.50
N GLU A 242 -3.53 14.50 -17.82
CA GLU A 242 -4.26 15.35 -16.88
C GLU A 242 -5.50 14.63 -16.33
N ASP A 243 -6.29 14.02 -17.20
CA ASP A 243 -7.49 13.26 -16.84
C ASP A 243 -7.14 11.95 -16.12
N ALA A 244 -6.07 11.28 -16.55
CA ALA A 244 -5.52 10.11 -15.86
C ALA A 244 -5.12 10.46 -14.42
N TRP A 245 -4.53 11.64 -14.19
CA TRP A 245 -4.20 12.14 -12.85
C TRP A 245 -5.43 12.43 -11.99
N LEU A 246 -6.49 13.01 -12.56
CA LEU A 246 -7.75 13.24 -11.85
C LEU A 246 -8.40 11.91 -11.45
N ARG A 247 -8.46 10.93 -12.37
CA ARG A 247 -8.92 9.58 -12.04
C ARG A 247 -8.08 8.94 -10.95
N PHE A 248 -6.75 9.04 -11.04
CA PHE A 248 -5.83 8.55 -10.01
C PHE A 248 -6.10 9.19 -8.64
N SER A 249 -6.39 10.49 -8.62
CA SER A 249 -6.70 11.24 -7.40
C SER A 249 -8.02 10.78 -6.78
N ALA A 250 -9.07 10.62 -7.58
CA ALA A 250 -10.34 10.06 -7.09
C ALA A 250 -10.20 8.61 -6.60
N LYS A 251 -9.38 7.79 -7.27
CA LYS A 251 -9.10 6.41 -6.85
C LYS A 251 -8.45 6.36 -5.47
N ASN A 252 -7.33 7.08 -5.27
CA ASN A 252 -6.49 6.92 -4.09
C ASN A 252 -6.89 7.83 -2.91
N ALA A 253 -7.26 9.08 -3.18
CA ALA A 253 -7.60 10.06 -2.14
C ALA A 253 -9.09 10.04 -1.73
N PHE A 254 -9.93 9.29 -2.46
CA PHE A 254 -11.35 9.17 -2.14
C PHE A 254 -11.82 7.71 -2.12
N VAL A 255 -11.93 7.02 -3.25
CA VAL A 255 -12.58 5.70 -3.31
C VAL A 255 -11.88 4.68 -2.39
N PHE A 256 -10.57 4.48 -2.51
CA PHE A 256 -9.87 3.55 -1.64
C PHE A 256 -9.81 4.06 -0.19
N ALA A 257 -9.61 5.36 0.03
CA ALA A 257 -9.64 5.93 1.37
C ALA A 257 -10.96 5.62 2.09
N GLU A 258 -12.10 5.84 1.42
CA GLU A 258 -13.45 5.51 1.91
C GLU A 258 -13.61 4.01 2.20
N PHE A 259 -13.16 3.13 1.29
CA PHE A 259 -13.21 1.68 1.50
C PHE A 259 -12.36 1.23 2.70
N TYR A 260 -11.27 1.95 2.99
CA TYR A 260 -10.42 1.71 4.16
C TYR A 260 -10.90 2.42 5.44
N GLY A 261 -12.02 3.13 5.39
CA GLY A 261 -12.65 3.76 6.55
C GLY A 261 -12.17 5.18 6.86
N SER A 262 -11.63 5.89 5.86
CA SER A 262 -11.55 7.35 5.85
C SER A 262 -12.95 7.97 5.77
N TYR A 263 -13.02 9.30 5.86
CA TYR A 263 -14.25 10.07 5.73
C TYR A 263 -13.97 11.38 5.00
N TYR A 264 -15.04 12.06 4.59
CA TYR A 264 -15.01 13.19 3.67
C TYR A 264 -14.02 14.32 4.02
N GLU A 265 -13.77 14.62 5.30
CA GLU A 265 -12.85 15.72 5.66
C GLU A 265 -11.39 15.39 5.36
N ASP A 266 -10.96 14.16 5.66
CA ASP A 266 -9.59 13.74 5.36
C ASP A 266 -9.43 13.49 3.86
N CYS A 267 -10.45 12.91 3.21
CA CYS A 267 -10.49 12.79 1.75
C CYS A 267 -10.43 14.17 1.06
N ALA A 268 -11.13 15.19 1.57
CA ALA A 268 -11.12 16.54 0.98
C ALA A 268 -9.75 17.21 1.06
N LYS A 269 -9.02 17.05 2.17
CA LYS A 269 -7.66 17.58 2.32
C LYS A 269 -6.70 16.92 1.33
N GLU A 270 -6.72 15.59 1.26
CA GLU A 270 -5.86 14.82 0.35
C GLU A 270 -6.18 15.13 -1.12
N LEU A 271 -7.47 15.22 -1.47
CA LEU A 271 -7.90 15.63 -2.81
C LEU A 271 -7.39 17.05 -3.14
N ALA A 272 -7.50 18.01 -2.23
CA ALA A 272 -6.98 19.37 -2.45
C ALA A 272 -5.46 19.36 -2.72
N LEU A 273 -4.70 18.55 -1.97
CA LEU A 273 -3.27 18.37 -2.17
C LEU A 273 -2.95 17.78 -3.55
N HIS A 274 -3.66 16.73 -3.95
CA HIS A 274 -3.55 16.11 -5.28
C HIS A 274 -3.87 17.09 -6.42
N LEU A 275 -4.83 17.99 -6.20
CA LEU A 275 -5.18 19.05 -7.14
C LEU A 275 -4.20 20.23 -7.14
N GLN A 276 -3.18 20.22 -6.27
CA GLN A 276 -2.26 21.34 -6.03
C GLN A 276 -2.99 22.63 -5.61
N LEU A 277 -4.01 22.47 -4.76
CA LEU A 277 -4.81 23.55 -4.21
C LEU A 277 -4.63 23.64 -2.68
N PRO A 278 -4.77 24.84 -2.08
CA PRO A 278 -4.74 24.98 -0.63
C PRO A 278 -5.87 24.19 0.03
N SER A 279 -5.57 23.47 1.11
CA SER A 279 -6.55 22.79 1.97
C SER A 279 -7.25 23.72 2.97
N SER A 280 -7.22 25.03 2.71
CA SER A 280 -7.89 26.05 3.52
C SER A 280 -8.09 27.35 2.73
N GLY A 281 -9.03 28.18 3.19
CA GLY A 281 -9.24 29.52 2.66
C GLY A 281 -9.86 29.54 1.25
N ARG A 282 -9.58 30.62 0.51
CA ARG A 282 -10.14 30.89 -0.83
C ARG A 282 -9.16 30.46 -1.92
N TRP A 283 -9.67 29.83 -2.95
CA TRP A 283 -8.90 29.48 -4.15
C TRP A 283 -8.86 30.65 -5.14
N GLY A 284 -7.66 30.90 -5.67
CA GLY A 284 -7.43 31.85 -6.75
C GLY A 284 -7.57 31.21 -8.12
N LYS A 285 -7.85 32.04 -9.12
CA LYS A 285 -7.83 31.65 -10.54
C LYS A 285 -6.42 31.25 -11.00
N GLY A 286 -6.33 30.36 -11.99
CA GLY A 286 -5.05 29.89 -12.55
C GLY A 286 -4.19 29.09 -11.57
N LYS A 287 -4.81 28.27 -10.72
CA LYS A 287 -4.13 27.45 -9.70
C LYS A 287 -4.51 25.99 -9.82
N GLY A 288 -3.61 25.12 -9.37
CA GLY A 288 -3.84 23.69 -9.38
C GLY A 288 -3.50 23.04 -10.72
N VAL A 289 -3.90 21.78 -10.88
CA VAL A 289 -3.64 21.00 -12.10
C VAL A 289 -4.27 21.63 -13.34
N LEU A 290 -3.61 21.48 -14.49
CA LEU A 290 -4.14 21.87 -15.79
C LEU A 290 -5.17 20.84 -16.26
N LEU A 291 -6.20 21.32 -16.92
CA LEU A 291 -7.21 20.50 -17.60
C LEU A 291 -6.88 20.41 -19.10
N PRO A 292 -7.43 19.40 -19.82
CA PRO A 292 -7.22 19.25 -21.26
C PRO A 292 -7.61 20.46 -22.12
N ASP A 293 -8.52 21.31 -21.64
CA ASP A 293 -8.97 22.53 -22.32
C ASP A 293 -8.02 23.73 -22.11
N GLY A 294 -6.94 23.54 -21.35
CA GLY A 294 -5.94 24.57 -21.04
C GLY A 294 -6.28 25.45 -19.84
N ASN A 295 -7.47 25.28 -19.22
CA ASN A 295 -7.81 25.98 -17.98
C ASN A 295 -7.23 25.25 -16.77
N HIS A 296 -7.08 25.96 -15.65
CA HIS A 296 -6.74 25.32 -14.39
C HIS A 296 -7.98 24.77 -13.69
N ILE A 297 -7.83 23.69 -12.92
CA ILE A 297 -8.93 23.11 -12.13
C ILE A 297 -9.58 24.14 -11.20
N SER A 298 -8.82 25.10 -10.66
CA SER A 298 -9.42 26.15 -9.80
C SER A 298 -10.39 27.03 -10.57
N ASP A 299 -10.13 27.34 -11.84
CA ASP A 299 -11.01 28.13 -12.68
C ASP A 299 -12.33 27.39 -12.94
N HIS A 300 -12.23 26.09 -13.25
CA HIS A 300 -13.39 25.21 -13.43
C HIS A 300 -14.24 25.12 -12.17
N MET A 301 -13.63 24.86 -11.02
CA MET A 301 -14.33 24.78 -9.73
C MET A 301 -15.02 26.09 -9.36
N ILE A 302 -14.33 27.22 -9.52
CA ILE A 302 -14.89 28.55 -9.26
C ILE A 302 -16.09 28.82 -10.16
N SER A 303 -16.00 28.47 -11.45
CA SER A 303 -17.12 28.63 -12.39
C SER A 303 -18.33 27.77 -12.03
N ASN A 304 -18.10 26.65 -11.34
CA ASN A 304 -19.11 25.74 -10.83
C ASN A 304 -19.54 26.05 -9.38
N GLY A 305 -19.13 27.18 -8.82
CA GLY A 305 -19.59 27.67 -7.52
C GLY A 305 -18.76 27.21 -6.32
N ILE A 306 -17.62 26.55 -6.53
CA ILE A 306 -16.68 26.14 -5.47
C ILE A 306 -15.47 27.07 -5.51
N SER A 307 -15.45 28.08 -4.62
CA SER A 307 -14.36 29.06 -4.53
C SER A 307 -13.62 29.06 -3.20
N LEU A 308 -14.22 28.45 -2.17
CA LEU A 308 -13.60 28.25 -0.86
C LEU A 308 -13.35 26.75 -0.65
N TYR A 309 -12.29 26.43 0.07
CA TYR A 309 -12.01 25.04 0.48
C TYR A 309 -13.19 24.41 1.24
N ILE A 310 -13.90 25.20 2.07
CA ILE A 310 -15.07 24.70 2.80
C ILE A 310 -16.22 24.29 1.87
N ASP A 311 -16.39 24.96 0.74
CA ASP A 311 -17.39 24.60 -0.27
C ASP A 311 -17.01 23.27 -0.95
N PHE A 312 -15.71 23.04 -1.16
CA PHE A 312 -15.18 21.79 -1.71
C PHE A 312 -15.33 20.64 -0.72
N GLU A 313 -15.02 20.85 0.56
CA GLU A 313 -15.22 19.85 1.62
C GLU A 313 -16.71 19.46 1.73
N ASP A 314 -17.62 20.45 1.68
CA ASP A 314 -19.07 20.22 1.61
C ASP A 314 -19.48 19.41 0.37
N HIS A 315 -18.83 19.62 -0.77
CA HIS A 315 -19.05 18.86 -2.00
C HIS A 315 -18.55 17.43 -1.89
N VAL A 316 -17.36 17.21 -1.31
CA VAL A 316 -16.80 15.88 -1.03
C VAL A 316 -17.72 15.10 -0.08
N ARG A 317 -18.31 15.77 0.92
CA ARG A 317 -19.35 15.16 1.79
C ARG A 317 -20.56 14.66 1.00
N LYS A 318 -21.00 15.39 -0.03
CA LYS A 318 -22.09 14.95 -0.91
C LYS A 318 -21.67 13.75 -1.75
N ALA A 319 -20.42 13.72 -2.22
CA ALA A 319 -19.86 12.57 -2.94
C ALA A 319 -19.77 11.32 -2.05
N GLU A 320 -19.42 11.47 -0.76
CA GLU A 320 -19.43 10.36 0.22
C GLU A 320 -20.84 9.80 0.40
N LYS A 321 -21.84 10.67 0.57
CA LYS A 321 -23.25 10.24 0.62
C LYS A 321 -23.69 9.58 -0.68
N ASP A 322 -23.32 10.12 -1.84
CA ASP A 322 -23.61 9.51 -3.13
C ASP A 322 -23.04 8.09 -3.23
N LEU A 323 -21.79 7.92 -2.80
CA LEU A 323 -21.08 6.64 -2.79
C LEU A 323 -21.82 5.61 -1.92
N TRP A 324 -22.14 5.95 -0.68
CA TRP A 324 -22.65 4.98 0.30
C TRP A 324 -24.17 4.86 0.36
N GLU A 325 -24.92 5.93 0.07
CA GLU A 325 -26.39 5.92 0.16
C GLU A 325 -27.05 5.61 -1.19
N ARG A 326 -26.44 6.01 -2.31
CA ARG A 326 -27.01 5.80 -3.65
C ARG A 326 -26.31 4.69 -4.44
N ARG A 327 -24.98 4.70 -4.51
CA ARG A 327 -24.22 3.74 -5.33
C ARG A 327 -24.10 2.39 -4.65
N PHE A 328 -23.64 2.36 -3.39
CA PHE A 328 -23.34 1.13 -2.66
C PHE A 328 -24.13 0.98 -1.34
N PRO A 329 -25.49 1.08 -1.37
CA PRO A 329 -26.31 1.04 -0.16
C PRO A 329 -26.26 -0.32 0.55
N VAL A 330 -26.10 -1.42 -0.20
CA VAL A 330 -26.01 -2.76 0.40
C VAL A 330 -24.68 -2.91 1.12
N TYR A 331 -23.61 -2.36 0.54
CA TYR A 331 -22.31 -2.36 1.19
C TYR A 331 -22.32 -1.50 2.48
N ALA A 332 -22.89 -0.31 2.43
CA ALA A 332 -23.01 0.54 3.62
C ALA A 332 -23.82 -0.11 4.74
N GLU A 333 -24.88 -0.85 4.42
CA GLU A 333 -25.66 -1.58 5.43
C GLU A 333 -24.91 -2.81 5.96
N TRP A 334 -24.16 -3.52 5.10
CA TRP A 334 -23.30 -4.61 5.53
C TRP A 334 -22.27 -4.16 6.58
N HIS A 335 -21.62 -3.00 6.40
CA HIS A 335 -20.69 -2.42 7.40
C HIS A 335 -21.35 -2.27 8.77
N LYS A 336 -22.57 -1.72 8.81
CA LYS A 336 -23.31 -1.50 10.06
C LYS A 336 -23.69 -2.81 10.73
N GLN A 337 -24.21 -3.77 9.95
CA GLN A 337 -24.65 -5.05 10.50
C GLN A 337 -23.47 -5.90 10.95
N TRP A 338 -22.38 -5.93 10.17
CA TRP A 338 -21.17 -6.67 10.49
C TRP A 338 -20.57 -6.22 11.82
N TYR A 339 -20.47 -4.91 12.04
CA TYR A 339 -19.94 -4.38 13.31
C TYR A 339 -20.86 -4.70 14.50
N LYS A 340 -22.18 -4.52 14.36
CA LYS A 340 -23.15 -4.89 15.41
C LYS A 340 -23.06 -6.37 15.78
N ASP A 341 -22.89 -7.22 14.78
CA ASP A 341 -22.73 -8.65 14.97
C ASP A 341 -21.43 -8.99 15.71
N TYR A 342 -20.33 -8.31 15.36
CA TYR A 342 -19.07 -8.40 16.07
C TYR A 342 -19.19 -7.94 17.53
N GLU A 343 -19.83 -6.81 17.80
CA GLU A 343 -20.06 -6.31 19.17
C GLU A 343 -20.86 -7.32 20.02
N LYS A 344 -21.82 -8.01 19.40
CA LYS A 344 -22.64 -9.03 20.07
C LYS A 344 -21.87 -10.32 20.34
N ARG A 345 -21.02 -10.76 19.40
CA ARG A 345 -20.37 -12.09 19.44
C ARG A 345 -18.97 -12.06 20.05
N GLY A 346 -18.26 -10.94 19.95
CA GLY A 346 -16.84 -10.80 20.29
C GLY A 346 -15.87 -11.37 19.23
N TYR A 347 -16.40 -11.82 18.08
CA TYR A 347 -15.62 -12.39 16.98
C TYR A 347 -16.38 -12.26 15.64
N PHE A 348 -15.66 -12.45 14.54
CA PHE A 348 -16.19 -12.66 13.20
C PHE A 348 -15.39 -13.75 12.47
N ASP A 349 -16.00 -14.36 11.46
CA ASP A 349 -15.40 -15.44 10.67
C ASP A 349 -15.10 -14.94 9.24
N LEU A 350 -13.91 -15.29 8.73
CA LEU A 350 -13.51 -15.05 7.35
C LEU A 350 -14.22 -16.04 6.41
N LEU A 351 -14.44 -15.63 5.16
CA LEU A 351 -14.96 -16.50 4.09
C LEU A 351 -14.10 -17.74 3.85
N THR A 352 -12.83 -17.70 4.24
CA THR A 352 -11.87 -18.80 4.12
C THR A 352 -11.82 -19.72 5.34
N GLY A 353 -12.72 -19.54 6.32
CA GLY A 353 -12.85 -20.44 7.47
C GLY A 353 -11.87 -20.17 8.61
N PHE A 354 -11.56 -18.91 8.88
CA PHE A 354 -10.79 -18.51 10.07
C PHE A 354 -11.62 -17.60 10.97
N ARG A 355 -11.41 -17.73 12.27
CA ARG A 355 -12.05 -16.86 13.27
C ARG A 355 -11.08 -15.78 13.74
N CYS A 356 -11.54 -14.54 13.72
CA CYS A 356 -10.87 -13.39 14.34
C CYS A 356 -11.65 -13.02 15.60
N GLN A 357 -10.97 -13.05 16.75
CA GLN A 357 -11.58 -12.82 18.06
C GLN A 357 -10.73 -11.88 18.91
N GLY A 358 -11.36 -11.18 19.84
CA GLY A 358 -10.72 -10.17 20.69
C GLY A 358 -11.15 -8.76 20.32
N PHE A 359 -10.47 -7.76 20.88
CA PHE A 359 -10.80 -6.35 20.67
C PHE A 359 -10.25 -5.84 19.33
N TYR A 360 -11.14 -5.27 18.52
CA TYR A 360 -10.88 -4.58 17.26
C TYR A 360 -11.63 -3.25 17.25
N LYS A 361 -10.98 -2.19 16.80
CA LYS A 361 -11.65 -0.92 16.48
C LYS A 361 -12.66 -1.16 15.35
N ARG A 362 -13.65 -0.27 15.20
CA ARG A 362 -14.68 -0.40 14.17
C ARG A 362 -14.09 -0.62 12.78
N ASN A 363 -13.16 0.24 12.34
CA ASN A 363 -12.52 0.11 11.02
C ASN A 363 -11.71 -1.19 10.89
N GLU A 364 -11.01 -1.63 11.94
CA GLU A 364 -10.26 -2.90 11.92
C GLU A 364 -11.18 -4.10 11.73
N SER A 365 -12.32 -4.13 12.44
CA SER A 365 -13.29 -5.23 12.35
C SER A 365 -13.97 -5.37 10.99
N ILE A 366 -13.96 -4.29 10.20
CA ILE A 366 -14.56 -4.21 8.87
C ILE A 366 -13.52 -4.54 7.79
N ASN A 367 -12.31 -3.98 7.90
CA ASN A 367 -11.25 -4.13 6.89
C ASN A 367 -10.54 -5.49 6.98
N LEU A 368 -10.29 -5.98 8.19
CA LEU A 368 -9.55 -7.22 8.40
C LEU A 368 -10.18 -8.43 7.67
N PRO A 369 -11.51 -8.62 7.68
CA PRO A 369 -12.15 -9.67 6.88
C PRO A 369 -11.77 -9.67 5.40
N ILE A 370 -11.74 -8.47 4.82
CA ILE A 370 -11.45 -8.25 3.40
C ILE A 370 -9.97 -8.55 3.14
N GLN A 371 -9.07 -7.90 3.88
CA GLN A 371 -7.62 -8.03 3.70
C GLN A 371 -7.12 -9.45 3.95
N GLY A 372 -7.63 -10.11 5.00
CA GLY A 372 -7.27 -11.48 5.32
C GLY A 372 -7.71 -12.46 4.24
N SER A 373 -8.95 -12.32 3.74
CA SER A 373 -9.46 -13.21 2.69
C SER A 373 -8.78 -12.94 1.32
N ALA A 374 -8.39 -11.69 1.05
CA ALA A 374 -7.59 -11.34 -0.12
C ALA A 374 -6.20 -11.98 -0.08
N PHE A 375 -5.49 -11.86 1.05
CA PHE A 375 -4.22 -12.57 1.24
C PHE A 375 -4.36 -14.09 1.11
N HIS A 376 -5.45 -14.67 1.61
CA HIS A 376 -5.68 -16.10 1.44
C HIS A 376 -5.84 -16.51 -0.03
N CYS A 377 -6.41 -15.65 -0.89
CA CYS A 377 -6.43 -15.88 -2.35
C CYS A 377 -5.02 -15.92 -2.94
N LEU A 378 -4.15 -14.99 -2.52
CA LEU A 378 -2.74 -15.01 -2.88
C LEU A 378 -2.07 -16.29 -2.42
N LEU A 379 -2.21 -16.65 -1.13
CA LEU A 379 -1.57 -17.84 -0.57
C LEU A 379 -2.04 -19.12 -1.24
N TRP A 380 -3.34 -19.24 -1.53
CA TRP A 380 -3.87 -20.40 -2.25
C TRP A 380 -3.30 -20.48 -3.67
N THR A 381 -3.22 -19.35 -4.37
CA THR A 381 -2.61 -19.26 -5.72
C THR A 381 -1.13 -19.64 -5.67
N PHE A 382 -0.40 -19.13 -4.68
CA PHE A 382 1.01 -19.43 -4.45
C PHE A 382 1.24 -20.93 -4.26
N ILE A 383 0.43 -21.57 -3.40
CA ILE A 383 0.48 -23.02 -3.18
C ILE A 383 0.22 -23.77 -4.48
N ARG A 384 -0.83 -23.39 -5.22
CA ARG A 384 -1.22 -24.12 -6.43
C ARG A 384 -0.18 -24.00 -7.53
N VAL A 385 0.40 -22.81 -7.72
CA VAL A 385 1.49 -22.58 -8.67
C VAL A 385 2.73 -23.38 -8.24
N ASP A 386 3.09 -23.35 -6.96
CA ASP A 386 4.20 -24.16 -6.42
C ASP A 386 4.02 -25.68 -6.63
N GLU A 387 2.79 -26.20 -6.50
CA GLU A 387 2.45 -27.60 -6.81
C GLU A 387 2.69 -27.90 -8.30
N ILE A 388 2.17 -27.06 -9.22
CA ILE A 388 2.34 -27.24 -10.68
C ILE A 388 3.81 -27.17 -11.08
N MET A 389 4.56 -26.22 -10.53
CA MET A 389 5.99 -26.05 -10.77
C MET A 389 6.79 -27.31 -10.43
N GLN A 390 6.43 -27.99 -9.34
CA GLN A 390 7.06 -29.24 -8.92
C GLN A 390 6.66 -30.43 -9.79
N GLU A 391 5.38 -30.53 -10.16
CA GLU A 391 4.85 -31.60 -11.01
C GLU A 391 5.49 -31.56 -12.40
N GLU A 392 5.62 -30.36 -12.97
CA GLU A 392 6.16 -30.12 -14.30
C GLU A 392 7.68 -29.92 -14.32
N LYS A 393 8.30 -29.81 -13.13
CA LYS A 393 9.76 -29.66 -12.93
C LYS A 393 10.35 -28.44 -13.62
N TRP A 394 9.73 -27.29 -13.40
CA TRP A 394 10.22 -26.02 -13.95
C TRP A 394 11.61 -25.69 -13.41
N ASP A 395 12.43 -25.02 -14.23
CA ASP A 395 13.62 -24.36 -13.72
C ASP A 395 13.26 -23.09 -12.94
N SER A 396 12.19 -22.39 -13.32
CA SER A 396 11.63 -21.22 -12.64
C SER A 396 11.23 -21.54 -11.19
N ARG A 397 11.23 -20.52 -10.33
CA ARG A 397 11.06 -20.63 -8.87
C ARG A 397 10.17 -19.52 -8.31
N LEU A 398 9.28 -19.87 -7.38
CA LEU A 398 8.70 -18.91 -6.46
C LEU A 398 9.77 -18.54 -5.41
N VAL A 399 9.96 -17.24 -5.16
CA VAL A 399 11.02 -16.76 -4.26
C VAL A 399 10.49 -15.89 -3.11
N GLY A 400 9.24 -15.46 -3.17
CA GLY A 400 8.60 -14.76 -2.06
C GLY A 400 7.25 -14.15 -2.42
N GLU A 401 6.66 -13.51 -1.42
CA GLU A 401 5.46 -12.70 -1.58
C GLU A 401 5.64 -11.32 -0.93
N VAL A 402 4.99 -10.32 -1.50
CA VAL A 402 4.96 -8.95 -0.97
C VAL A 402 3.53 -8.47 -1.03
N HIS A 403 2.86 -8.43 0.13
CA HIS A 403 1.46 -7.99 0.25
C HIS A 403 0.48 -8.86 -0.54
N ASP A 404 0.06 -8.42 -1.71
CA ASP A 404 -0.83 -9.05 -2.69
C ASP A 404 -0.08 -9.59 -3.92
N ASP A 405 1.25 -9.53 -3.90
CA ASP A 405 2.10 -9.92 -5.02
C ASP A 405 2.85 -11.23 -4.77
N MET A 406 2.97 -12.05 -5.82
CA MET A 406 3.95 -13.14 -5.89
C MET A 406 5.20 -12.67 -6.62
N ILE A 407 6.38 -12.99 -6.09
CA ILE A 407 7.66 -12.77 -6.75
C ILE A 407 8.24 -14.10 -7.21
N LEU A 408 8.56 -14.18 -8.49
CA LEU A 408 9.11 -15.34 -9.16
C LEU A 408 10.47 -15.03 -9.78
N ASP A 409 11.38 -15.98 -9.69
CA ASP A 409 12.63 -16.05 -10.43
C ASP A 409 12.41 -16.98 -11.63
N VAL A 410 12.38 -16.43 -12.84
CA VAL A 410 11.85 -17.10 -14.03
C VAL A 410 12.93 -17.28 -15.08
N HIS A 411 13.05 -18.51 -15.59
CA HIS A 411 13.88 -18.80 -16.75
C HIS A 411 13.21 -18.20 -18.00
N PRO A 412 13.92 -17.44 -18.86
CA PRO A 412 13.32 -16.75 -20.00
C PRO A 412 12.49 -17.65 -20.93
N ASP A 413 12.93 -18.89 -21.14
CA ASP A 413 12.24 -19.86 -22.01
C ASP A 413 10.92 -20.39 -21.40
N GLU A 414 10.72 -20.26 -20.09
CA GLU A 414 9.52 -20.72 -19.38
C GLU A 414 8.51 -19.58 -19.14
N GLN A 415 8.87 -18.32 -19.45
CA GLN A 415 8.08 -17.14 -19.08
C GLN A 415 6.62 -17.22 -19.55
N GLU A 416 6.37 -17.50 -20.83
CA GLU A 416 5.00 -17.55 -21.38
C GLU A 416 4.16 -18.63 -20.69
N HIS A 417 4.78 -19.76 -20.35
CA HIS A 417 4.11 -20.86 -19.65
C HIS A 417 3.81 -20.52 -18.18
N VAL A 418 4.75 -19.88 -17.50
CA VAL A 418 4.58 -19.37 -16.13
C VAL A 418 3.41 -18.38 -16.08
N GLU A 419 3.40 -17.39 -16.97
CA GLU A 419 2.36 -16.36 -17.05
C GLU A 419 0.98 -16.98 -17.35
N ALA A 420 0.90 -17.87 -18.34
CA ALA A 420 -0.34 -18.56 -18.69
C ALA A 420 -0.86 -19.43 -17.54
N THR A 421 0.02 -20.11 -16.82
CA THR A 421 -0.35 -20.93 -15.65
C THR A 421 -0.91 -20.07 -14.53
N ILE A 422 -0.24 -18.98 -14.17
CA ILE A 422 -0.70 -18.06 -13.12
C ILE A 422 -2.07 -17.48 -13.49
N GLN A 423 -2.25 -17.02 -14.74
CA GLN A 423 -3.54 -16.53 -15.22
C GLN A 423 -4.61 -17.61 -15.18
N HIS A 424 -4.28 -18.85 -15.55
CA HIS A 424 -5.22 -19.97 -15.50
C HIS A 424 -5.66 -20.28 -14.07
N VAL A 425 -4.72 -20.39 -13.13
CA VAL A 425 -4.97 -20.67 -11.71
C VAL A 425 -5.90 -19.60 -11.13
N VAL A 426 -5.59 -18.32 -11.34
CA VAL A 426 -6.38 -17.20 -10.80
C VAL A 426 -7.77 -17.11 -11.42
N ALA A 427 -7.88 -17.24 -12.75
CA ALA A 427 -9.15 -17.04 -13.44
C ALA A 427 -10.08 -18.27 -13.38
N ASN A 428 -9.54 -19.48 -13.23
CA ASN A 428 -10.30 -20.72 -13.41
C ASN A 428 -10.26 -21.66 -12.20
N GLU A 429 -9.11 -21.84 -11.55
CA GLU A 429 -9.00 -22.83 -10.47
C GLU A 429 -9.41 -22.23 -9.11
N LEU A 430 -8.93 -21.04 -8.78
CA LEU A 430 -9.22 -20.37 -7.52
C LEU A 430 -10.74 -20.13 -7.31
N PRO A 431 -11.50 -19.61 -8.29
CA PRO A 431 -12.97 -19.49 -8.15
C PRO A 431 -13.70 -20.83 -7.98
N LYS A 432 -13.13 -21.94 -8.48
CA LYS A 432 -13.68 -23.30 -8.27
C LYS A 432 -13.35 -23.83 -6.88
N ALA A 433 -12.18 -23.48 -6.35
CA ALA A 433 -11.79 -23.84 -4.99
C ALA A 433 -12.69 -23.18 -3.96
N TRP A 434 -13.09 -21.93 -4.20
CA TRP A 434 -13.91 -21.16 -3.27
C TRP A 434 -15.16 -20.56 -3.93
N SER A 435 -16.29 -21.23 -3.73
CA SER A 435 -17.61 -20.82 -4.25
C SER A 435 -18.12 -19.45 -3.77
N TRP A 436 -17.51 -18.87 -2.73
CA TRP A 436 -17.82 -17.52 -2.29
C TRP A 436 -17.25 -16.44 -3.24
N ILE A 437 -16.30 -16.79 -4.11
CA ILE A 437 -15.78 -15.91 -5.16
C ILE A 437 -16.84 -15.80 -6.25
N ILE A 438 -17.59 -14.69 -6.21
CA ILE A 438 -18.73 -14.43 -7.10
C ILE A 438 -18.45 -13.35 -8.13
N ALA A 439 -17.21 -12.92 -8.29
CA ALA A 439 -16.79 -11.89 -9.22
C ALA A 439 -15.46 -12.28 -9.88
N PRO A 440 -15.17 -11.80 -11.10
CA PRO A 440 -13.98 -12.20 -11.83
C PRO A 440 -12.71 -11.73 -11.12
N LEU A 441 -11.74 -12.63 -10.99
CA LEU A 441 -10.40 -12.33 -10.51
C LEU A 441 -9.49 -12.00 -11.68
N ARG A 442 -8.56 -11.07 -11.45
CA ARG A 442 -7.55 -10.64 -12.42
C ARG A 442 -6.20 -10.55 -11.73
N ILE A 443 -5.15 -10.85 -12.49
CA ILE A 443 -3.77 -10.76 -12.04
C ILE A 443 -2.96 -10.05 -13.12
N ASP A 444 -2.28 -8.99 -12.74
CA ASP A 444 -1.40 -8.21 -13.60
C ASP A 444 0.02 -8.75 -13.42
N ILE A 445 0.66 -9.14 -14.52
CA ILE A 445 2.00 -9.73 -14.49
C ILE A 445 2.99 -8.77 -15.13
N LYS A 446 4.03 -8.42 -14.39
CA LYS A 446 5.12 -7.55 -14.80
C LYS A 446 6.44 -8.30 -14.78
N SER A 447 7.26 -8.05 -15.79
CA SER A 447 8.53 -8.74 -15.98
C SER A 447 9.70 -7.77 -15.92
N GLY A 448 10.79 -8.20 -15.29
CA GLY A 448 12.08 -7.51 -15.32
C GLY A 448 12.95 -7.95 -16.50
N ASP A 449 14.16 -7.36 -16.55
CA ASP A 449 15.19 -7.72 -17.50
C ASP A 449 15.88 -9.04 -17.08
N VAL A 450 16.41 -9.81 -18.04
CA VAL A 450 17.29 -10.96 -17.73
C VAL A 450 18.55 -10.45 -17.04
N ASP A 451 18.92 -11.09 -15.94
CA ASP A 451 19.98 -10.65 -15.03
C ASP A 451 19.75 -9.22 -14.46
N GLY A 452 18.53 -8.70 -14.63
CA GLY A 452 18.10 -7.41 -14.10
C GLY A 452 17.79 -7.50 -12.63
N SER A 453 18.10 -6.43 -11.88
CA SER A 453 17.69 -6.35 -10.48
C SER A 453 16.17 -6.27 -10.33
N LEU A 454 15.65 -6.48 -9.12
CA LEU A 454 14.23 -6.32 -8.79
C LEU A 454 13.64 -4.98 -9.27
N TYR A 455 14.45 -3.91 -9.30
CA TYR A 455 14.06 -2.58 -9.80
C TYR A 455 13.69 -2.54 -11.30
N THR A 456 14.05 -3.55 -12.08
CA THR A 456 13.81 -3.57 -13.54
C THR A 456 12.40 -4.02 -13.91
N ILE A 457 11.63 -4.56 -12.96
CA ILE A 457 10.23 -4.92 -13.16
C ILE A 457 9.44 -3.65 -13.51
N LYS A 458 8.68 -3.69 -14.61
CA LYS A 458 7.87 -2.58 -15.11
C LYS A 458 6.48 -3.02 -15.49
#